data_AF-A0A2W5ZQX7-F1
#
_entry.id   AF-A0A2W5ZQX7-F1
#
_cell.length_a   1.000
_cell.length_b   1.000
_cell.length_c   1.000
_cell.angle_alpha   90.00
_cell.angle_beta   90.00
_cell.angle_gamma   90.00
#
_symmetry.space_group_name_H-M   'P 1'
#
loop_
_entity.id
_entity.type
_entity.pdbx_description
1 polymer ?
#
loop_
_entity_poly.entity_id
_entity_poly.type
_entity_poly.pdbx_seq_one_letter_code
_entity_poly.pdbx_strand_id
1 'polypeptide(L)' 'MSKKLDVQGILTEVRSDIECVVMAARQLPPEEGGPIAAVADAASKKIEEALRLLGAEVAASHGAEEA' A
#
# COMPACT_ATOMS: atom_id res chain seq x y z
N MET A 1 13.15 23.71 3.93
CA MET A 1 12.15 22.71 4.37
C MET A 1 12.56 21.36 3.81
N SER A 2 12.90 20.42 4.68
CA SER A 2 13.25 19.06 4.26
C SER A 2 12.00 18.43 3.66
N LYS A 3 12.06 18.01 2.39
CA LYS A 3 11.03 17.16 1.78
C LYS A 3 11.11 15.79 2.48
N LYS A 4 10.65 15.68 3.73
CA LYS A 4 10.24 14.39 4.27
C LYS A 4 9.12 13.95 3.33
N LEU A 5 9.43 13.05 2.40
CA LEU A 5 8.39 12.38 1.62
C LEU A 5 7.37 11.86 2.64
N ASP A 6 6.10 12.20 2.46
CA ASP A 6 5.03 11.55 3.20
C ASP A 6 4.91 10.11 2.68
N VAL A 7 5.80 9.26 3.18
CA VAL A 7 5.90 7.85 2.77
C VAL A 7 4.58 7.14 3.06
N GLN A 8 3.86 7.53 4.12
CA GLN A 8 2.56 6.95 4.45
C GLN A 8 1.49 7.36 3.43
N GLY A 9 1.46 8.63 3.05
CA GLY A 9 0.59 9.13 1.97
C GLY A 9 0.86 8.41 0.65
N ILE A 10 2.13 8.31 0.25
CA ILE A 10 2.54 7.62 -0.99
C ILE A 10 2.15 6.15 -0.95
N LEU A 11 2.41 5.43 0.14
CA LEU A 11 2.02 4.01 0.26
C LEU A 11 0.50 3.84 0.22
N THR A 12 -0.26 4.81 0.74
CA THR A 12 -1.73 4.80 0.66
C THR A 12 -2.22 4.99 -0.77
N GLU A 13 -1.63 5.93 -1.50
CA GLU A 13 -1.91 6.15 -2.93
C GLU A 13 -1.58 4.91 -3.75
N VAL A 14 -0.41 4.32 -3.53
CA VAL A 14 0.00 3.08 -4.22
C VAL A 14 -0.97 1.93 -3.95
N ARG A 15 -1.51 1.80 -2.72
CA ARG A 15 -2.55 0.80 -2.44
C ARG A 15 -3.82 1.05 -3.26
N SER A 16 -4.26 2.31 -3.35
CA SER A 16 -5.41 2.69 -4.16
C SER A 16 -5.19 2.38 -5.64
N ASP A 17 -4.00 2.65 -6.17
CA ASP A 17 -3.66 2.33 -7.55
C ASP A 17 -3.68 0.81 -7.81
N ILE A 18 -3.18 0.01 -6.85
CA ILE A 18 -3.24 -1.46 -6.92
C ILE A 18 -4.69 -1.95 -6.93
N GLU A 19 -5.57 -1.37 -6.10
CA GLU A 19 -7.01 -1.70 -6.12
C GLU A 19 -7.65 -1.39 -7.48
N CYS A 20 -7.30 -0.24 -8.09
CA CYS A 20 -7.75 0.08 -9.44
C CYS A 20 -7.25 -0.94 -10.48
N VAL A 21 -6.01 -1.41 -10.37
CA VAL A 21 -5.47 -2.47 -11.23
C VAL A 21 -6.22 -3.78 -11.07
N VAL A 22 -6.55 -4.19 -9.84
CA VAL A 22 -7.38 -5.38 -9.58
C VAL A 22 -8.76 -5.23 -10.22
N MET A 23 -9.40 -4.07 -10.07
CA MET A 23 -10.70 -3.80 -10.68
C MET A 23 -10.65 -3.86 -12.21
N ALA A 24 -9.60 -3.28 -12.82
CA ALA A 24 -9.40 -3.33 -14.26
C ALA A 24 -9.13 -4.76 -14.75
N ALA A 25 -8.30 -5.52 -14.04
CA ALA A 25 -8.00 -6.92 -14.37
C ALA A 25 -9.25 -7.81 -14.36
N ARG A 26 -10.21 -7.53 -13.47
CA ARG A 26 -11.50 -8.25 -13.41
C ARG A 26 -12.43 -7.97 -14.61
N GLN A 27 -12.15 -6.95 -15.41
CA GLN A 27 -12.90 -6.68 -16.66
C GLN A 27 -12.36 -7.46 -17.85
N LEU A 28 -11.19 -8.10 -17.72
CA LEU A 28 -10.57 -8.91 -18.75
C LEU A 28 -11.03 -10.38 -18.65
N PRO A 29 -10.86 -11.18 -19.73
CA PRO A 29 -11.04 -12.63 -19.67
C PRO A 29 -10.19 -13.25 -18.55
N PRO A 30 -10.67 -14.29 -17.85
CA PRO A 30 -9.97 -14.87 -16.69
C PRO A 30 -8.52 -15.30 -16.95
N GLU A 31 -8.22 -15.78 -18.15
CA GLU A 31 -6.90 -16.20 -18.60
C GLU A 31 -5.88 -15.05 -18.70
N GLU A 32 -6.34 -13.82 -18.91
CA GLU A 32 -5.52 -12.61 -19.01
C GLU A 32 -5.56 -11.80 -17.70
N GLY A 33 -6.77 -11.62 -17.14
CA GLY A 33 -7.01 -10.84 -15.93
C GLY A 33 -6.62 -11.55 -14.64
N GLY A 34 -6.77 -12.88 -14.59
CA GLY A 34 -6.49 -13.68 -13.40
C GLY A 34 -5.06 -13.52 -12.88
N PRO A 35 -4.02 -13.70 -13.71
CA PRO A 35 -2.63 -13.48 -13.31
C PRO A 35 -2.36 -12.04 -12.84
N ILE A 36 -2.94 -11.04 -13.50
CA ILE A 36 -2.76 -9.62 -13.14
C ILE A 36 -3.39 -9.34 -11.76
N ALA A 37 -4.63 -9.78 -11.54
CA ALA A 37 -5.30 -9.63 -10.26
C ALA A 37 -4.55 -10.34 -9.13
N ALA A 38 -4.03 -11.55 -9.38
CA ALA A 38 -3.27 -12.31 -8.38
C ALA A 38 -1.97 -11.58 -7.97
N VAL A 39 -1.24 -11.00 -8.93
CA VAL A 39 -0.02 -10.22 -8.64
C VAL A 39 -0.37 -8.93 -7.92
N ALA A 40 -1.43 -8.23 -8.34
CA ALA A 40 -1.88 -7.01 -7.70
C ALA A 40 -2.34 -7.25 -6.26
N ASP A 41 -3.10 -8.33 -5.99
CA ASP A 41 -3.48 -8.73 -4.62
C ASP A 41 -2.25 -9.04 -3.75
N ALA A 42 -1.23 -9.70 -4.31
CA ALA A 42 0.02 -9.97 -3.60
C ALA A 42 0.80 -8.68 -3.30
N ALA A 43 0.80 -7.71 -4.21
CA ALA A 43 1.39 -6.40 -4.00
C ALA A 43 0.64 -5.60 -2.92
N SER A 44 -0.70 -5.62 -2.94
CA SER A 44 -1.53 -4.93 -1.95
C SER A 44 -1.21 -5.37 -0.52
N LYS A 45 -1.11 -6.68 -0.28
CA LYS A 45 -0.74 -7.25 1.03
C LYS A 45 0.61 -6.74 1.55
N LYS A 46 1.60 -6.61 0.68
CA LYS A 46 2.92 -6.08 1.06
C LYS A 46 2.86 -4.59 1.42
N ILE A 47 2.04 -3.82 0.70
CA ILE A 47 1.83 -2.40 1.00
C ILE A 47 1.06 -2.22 2.31
N GLU A 48 0.04 -3.05 2.58
CA GLU A 48 -0.67 -3.07 3.86
C GLU A 48 0.27 -3.38 5.03
N GLU A 49 1.16 -4.36 4.86
CA GLU A 49 2.19 -4.66 5.86
C GLU A 49 3.14 -3.47 6.08
N ALA A 50 3.60 -2.84 5.01
CA ALA A 50 4.46 -1.65 5.11
C ALA A 50 3.77 -0.48 5.81
N LEU A 51 2.49 -0.21 5.50
CA LEU A 51 1.68 0.81 6.16
C LEU A 51 1.50 0.51 7.65
N ARG A 52 1.26 -0.75 8.01
CA ARG A 52 1.14 -1.17 9.41
C ARG A 52 2.44 -0.98 10.18
N LEU A 53 3.58 -1.38 9.60
CA LEU A 53 4.90 -1.20 10.21
C LEU A 53 5.25 0.28 10.36
N LEU A 54 4.99 1.10 9.33
CA LEU A 54 5.21 2.54 9.39
C LEU A 54 4.31 3.21 10.44
N GLY A 55 3.04 2.83 10.53
CA GLY A 55 2.14 3.34 11.56
C GLY A 55 2.60 3.00 12.99
N ALA A 56 3.13 1.79 13.19
CA ALA A 56 3.71 1.38 14.47
C ALA A 56 4.98 2.18 14.83
N GLU A 57 5.88 2.39 13.86
CA GLU A 57 7.09 3.20 14.04
C GLU A 57 6.76 4.67 14.37
N VAL A 58 5.79 5.25 13.65
CA VAL A 58 5.31 6.61 13.90
C VAL A 58 4.69 6.73 15.29
N ALA A 59 3.87 5.75 15.71
CA ALA A 59 3.29 5.75 17.05
C ALA A 59 4.37 5.60 18.15
N ALA A 60 5.36 4.73 17.95
CA ALA A 60 6.47 4.54 18.88
C ALA A 60 7.34 5.80 18.99
N SER A 61 7.60 6.49 17.86
CA SER A 61 8.35 7.74 17.84
C SER A 61 7.64 8.87 18.60
N HIS A 62 6.30 8.97 18.52
CA HIS A 62 5.56 9.98 19.27
C HIS A 62 5.38 9.61 20.75
N GLY A 63 5.20 8.33 21.08
CA GLY A 63 5.11 7.87 22.46
C GLY A 63 6.42 7.97 23.26
N ALA A 64 7.57 8.03 22.58
CA ALA A 64 8.88 8.26 23.21
C ALA A 64 9.17 9.75 23.46
N GLU A 65 8.46 10.68 22.81
CA GLU A 65 8.67 12.13 22.97
C GLU A 65 7.87 12.71 24.16
N GLU A 66 6.90 11.95 24.69
CA GLU A 66 6.09 12.31 25.86
C GLU A 66 6.58 11.70 27.20
N ALA A 67 7.73 11.00 27.21
CA ALA A 67 8.28 10.30 28.39
C ALA A 67 9.52 10.97 29.00
#